data_AF-K9R9V0-F1
#
_entry.id   AF-K9R9V0-F1
#
_cell.length_a   1.000
_cell.length_b   1.000
_cell.length_c   1.000
_cell.angle_alpha   90.00
_cell.angle_beta   90.00
_cell.angle_gamma   90.00
#
_symmetry.space_group_name_H-M   'P 1'
#
loop_
_entity.id
_entity.type
_entity.pdbx_description
1 polymer ?
#
loop_
_entity_poly.entity_id
_entity_poly.type
_entity_poly.pdbx_seq_one_letter_code
_entity_poly.pdbx_strand_id
1 'polypeptide(L)'
;MFNSQPIFNRFLKGISFKDSSRGSTYTLSQQETYRGLKPFLENLTEDNLISSEDDLARYFLQFLVEAKNIYHFLWRNKAKIPVTFSYTVCYKLAKLFLFNYLQLICFYSARDVNKKLKQTSNFSSHYALEDCFIIGIEIALAPVPLLRRFSFSSQTSLQTYASVALNRTIKNTIVRELKTRSLKFSDNGLLRNITKSKLEAALNNFGISESSIIKYCLAWQAFNELFLELYPPTSSDGSHHRKAPTTPLTDKQLNQISIRYNKQLQRLQIDETNSNSQTIKQMLATCVQSVRNLQNKRLVSIEDNNYINEIASESTNELIEAETQQKLKDVKNIILQEFKSLDTSAQKSLLLWLGLEINQNDFLKVFNLAKQYQVARHFQKNIKTILKAFIKHYSQNFMNQNLTVREVDQLCKDKLNDVKEYLTMYSKNFFRQILTKIAPQTINKSDKLLLSQYLDILTEYNQQRIKNPDIKQSLNNAYVQTRDSIIKIQQPFSVEIENQLEIQLQQFSSAVERIESFIENWLVVNQAILYK
;
A
#
# COMPACT_ATOMS: atom_id res chain seq x y z
N MET A 1 -25.71 -13.49 -22.58
CA MET A 1 -24.94 -13.60 -21.31
C MET A 1 -23.83 -12.57 -21.32
N PHE A 2 -23.87 -11.60 -20.40
CA PHE A 2 -22.83 -10.60 -20.26
C PHE A 2 -21.56 -11.26 -19.69
N ASN A 3 -20.45 -11.19 -20.43
CA ASN A 3 -19.18 -11.74 -19.96
C ASN A 3 -18.57 -10.76 -18.94
N SER A 4 -18.77 -11.00 -17.64
CA SER A 4 -18.26 -10.17 -16.53
C SER A 4 -16.75 -10.35 -16.29
N GLN A 5 -16.12 -11.32 -16.96
CA GLN A 5 -14.71 -11.68 -16.82
C GLN A 5 -13.73 -10.53 -17.14
N PRO A 6 -13.92 -9.68 -18.17
CA PRO A 6 -13.05 -8.54 -18.46
C PRO A 6 -13.10 -7.47 -17.37
N ILE A 7 -14.27 -7.22 -16.78
CA ILE A 7 -14.46 -6.25 -15.68
C ILE A 7 -13.84 -6.80 -14.40
N PHE A 8 -14.05 -8.08 -14.11
CA PHE A 8 -13.38 -8.76 -13.00
C PHE A 8 -11.86 -8.71 -13.15
N ASN A 9 -11.34 -9.00 -14.35
CA ASN A 9 -9.92 -8.92 -14.64
C ASN A 9 -9.38 -7.48 -14.53
N ARG A 10 -10.16 -6.46 -14.92
CA ARG A 10 -9.77 -5.04 -14.76
C ARG A 10 -9.76 -4.62 -13.29
N PHE A 11 -10.77 -5.05 -12.52
CA PHE A 11 -10.84 -4.80 -11.08
C PHE A 11 -9.69 -5.46 -10.33
N LEU A 12 -9.35 -6.72 -10.65
CA LEU A 12 -8.17 -7.41 -10.11
C LEU A 12 -6.84 -6.79 -10.60
N LYS A 13 -6.80 -6.29 -11.84
CA LYS A 13 -5.64 -5.54 -12.39
C LYS A 13 -5.44 -4.18 -11.73
N GLY A 14 -6.50 -3.47 -11.34
CA GLY A 14 -6.41 -2.21 -10.59
C GLY A 14 -5.79 -2.38 -9.19
N ILE A 15 -5.75 -3.61 -8.67
CA ILE A 15 -5.11 -3.99 -7.40
C ILE A 15 -3.72 -4.64 -7.66
N SER A 16 -3.29 -4.78 -8.92
CA SER A 16 -1.95 -5.27 -9.28
C SER A 16 -1.24 -4.29 -10.21
N PHE A 17 -0.27 -3.55 -9.67
CA PHE A 17 0.71 -2.88 -10.50
C PHE A 17 1.45 -3.94 -11.33
N LYS A 18 1.40 -3.79 -12.65
CA LYS A 18 1.99 -4.73 -13.60
C LYS A 18 3.46 -4.38 -13.79
N ASP A 19 4.33 -5.24 -13.30
CA ASP A 19 5.76 -5.24 -13.60
C ASP A 19 5.96 -5.63 -15.08
N SER A 20 6.61 -4.77 -15.84
CA SER A 20 6.87 -4.96 -17.28
C SER A 20 8.18 -5.69 -17.58
N SER A 21 8.98 -6.05 -16.56
CA SER A 21 10.31 -6.65 -16.75
C SER A 21 10.33 -8.18 -16.76
N ARG A 22 9.24 -8.85 -16.35
CA ARG A 22 9.18 -10.32 -16.31
C ARG A 22 7.93 -10.79 -17.04
N GLY A 23 8.12 -11.63 -18.06
CA GLY A 23 7.05 -12.33 -18.79
C GLY A 23 6.22 -13.31 -17.94
N SER A 24 6.11 -13.09 -16.64
CA SER A 24 5.27 -13.83 -15.70
C SER A 24 4.49 -12.83 -14.84
N THR A 25 3.17 -12.86 -14.98
CA THR A 25 2.24 -12.09 -14.13
C THR A 25 2.32 -12.60 -12.70
N TYR A 26 3.03 -11.89 -11.83
CA TYR A 26 2.88 -12.04 -10.39
C TYR A 26 1.59 -11.34 -9.95
N THR A 27 0.47 -12.07 -10.03
CA THR A 27 -0.65 -11.78 -9.14
C THR A 27 -0.17 -12.06 -7.71
N LEU A 28 -0.07 -11.02 -6.87
CA LEU A 28 -0.20 -11.20 -5.42
C LEU A 28 -1.34 -12.21 -5.19
N SER A 29 -1.15 -13.17 -4.29
CA SER A 29 -2.11 -14.19 -3.89
C SER A 29 -3.40 -13.54 -3.32
N GLN A 30 -4.21 -12.97 -4.21
CA GLN A 30 -5.51 -12.35 -3.95
C GLN A 30 -6.65 -13.38 -4.12
N GLN A 31 -6.34 -14.66 -4.38
CA GLN A 31 -7.36 -15.69 -4.54
C GLN A 31 -8.07 -16.05 -3.23
N GLU A 32 -7.44 -15.87 -2.06
CA GLU A 32 -8.06 -16.26 -0.78
C GLU A 32 -8.99 -15.20 -0.20
N THR A 33 -8.63 -13.91 -0.28
CA THR A 33 -9.44 -12.81 0.28
C THR A 33 -10.73 -12.54 -0.51
N TYR A 34 -10.81 -13.01 -1.77
CA TYR A 34 -11.92 -12.72 -2.69
C TYR A 34 -12.64 -13.96 -3.21
N ARG A 35 -12.48 -15.13 -2.57
CA ARG A 35 -13.15 -16.38 -2.97
C ARG A 35 -14.69 -16.25 -2.99
N GLY A 36 -15.25 -15.35 -2.18
CA GLY A 36 -16.68 -15.00 -2.17
C GLY A 36 -17.09 -13.87 -3.13
N LEU A 37 -16.14 -13.12 -3.70
CA LEU A 37 -16.41 -11.96 -4.55
C LEU A 37 -16.93 -12.37 -5.93
N LYS A 38 -16.32 -13.40 -6.53
CA LYS A 38 -16.71 -13.90 -7.84
C LYS A 38 -18.14 -14.46 -7.81
N PRO A 39 -18.53 -15.36 -6.88
CA PRO A 39 -19.93 -15.78 -6.74
C PRO A 39 -20.90 -14.63 -6.45
N PHE A 40 -20.49 -13.63 -5.66
CA PHE A 40 -21.33 -12.46 -5.36
C PHE A 40 -21.58 -11.59 -6.60
N LEU A 41 -20.54 -11.31 -7.40
CA LEU A 41 -20.67 -10.56 -8.65
C LEU A 41 -21.41 -11.38 -9.72
N GLU A 42 -21.17 -12.69 -9.80
CA GLU A 42 -21.91 -13.61 -10.68
C GLU A 42 -23.41 -13.58 -10.35
N ASN A 43 -23.78 -13.66 -9.07
CA ASN A 43 -25.18 -13.54 -8.61
C ASN A 43 -25.80 -12.17 -8.94
N LEU A 44 -25.04 -11.08 -8.81
CA LEU A 44 -25.51 -9.74 -9.20
C LEU A 44 -25.71 -9.58 -10.72
N THR A 45 -24.95 -10.33 -11.53
CA THR A 45 -25.08 -10.33 -12.99
C THR A 45 -26.17 -11.29 -13.50
N GLU A 46 -26.48 -12.36 -12.74
CA GLU A 46 -27.55 -13.31 -13.08
C GLU A 46 -28.95 -12.71 -12.95
N ASP A 47 -29.15 -11.74 -12.06
CA ASP A 47 -30.42 -11.00 -11.89
C ASP A 47 -30.73 -9.98 -13.02
N ASN A 48 -29.99 -9.99 -14.14
CA ASN A 48 -30.18 -9.11 -15.32
C ASN A 48 -30.17 -7.59 -15.06
N LEU A 49 -29.76 -7.13 -13.88
CA LEU A 49 -29.76 -5.71 -13.50
C LEU A 49 -28.55 -4.92 -14.02
N ILE A 50 -27.53 -5.60 -14.58
CA ILE A 50 -26.20 -5.03 -14.79
C ILE A 50 -25.64 -5.46 -16.15
N SER A 51 -25.51 -4.49 -17.07
CA SER A 51 -25.09 -4.73 -18.46
C SER A 51 -23.80 -4.01 -18.86
N SER A 52 -23.25 -3.17 -17.98
CA SER A 52 -22.03 -2.40 -18.23
C SER A 52 -21.22 -2.14 -16.94
N GLU A 53 -19.96 -1.75 -17.10
CA GLU A 53 -19.11 -1.31 -15.98
C GLU A 53 -19.68 -0.04 -15.31
N ASP A 54 -20.35 0.83 -16.08
CA ASP A 54 -21.06 2.00 -15.55
C ASP A 54 -22.26 1.60 -14.69
N ASP A 55 -23.00 0.55 -15.08
CA ASP A 55 -24.11 0.00 -14.28
C ASP A 55 -23.62 -0.56 -12.94
N LEU A 56 -22.49 -1.28 -12.94
CA LEU A 56 -21.84 -1.76 -11.70
C LEU A 56 -21.42 -0.59 -10.81
N ALA A 57 -20.80 0.43 -11.40
CA ALA A 57 -20.37 1.61 -10.66
C ALA A 57 -21.57 2.37 -10.08
N ARG A 58 -22.67 2.51 -10.83
CA ARG A 58 -23.94 3.08 -10.36
C ARG A 58 -24.52 2.26 -9.20
N TYR A 59 -24.54 0.94 -9.33
CA TYR A 59 -25.01 0.03 -8.27
C TYR A 59 -24.21 0.21 -6.97
N PHE A 60 -22.88 0.19 -7.05
CA PHE A 60 -22.02 0.37 -5.88
C PHE A 60 -22.10 1.79 -5.30
N LEU A 61 -22.28 2.81 -6.14
CA LEU A 61 -22.51 4.17 -5.67
C LEU A 61 -23.85 4.27 -4.93
N GLN A 62 -24.92 3.71 -5.49
CA GLN A 62 -26.23 3.67 -4.84
C GLN A 62 -26.15 2.97 -3.49
N PHE A 63 -25.48 1.82 -3.43
CA PHE A 63 -25.22 1.11 -2.18
C PHE A 63 -24.49 1.99 -1.15
N LEU A 64 -23.45 2.73 -1.53
CA LEU A 64 -22.72 3.60 -0.61
C LEU A 64 -23.52 4.84 -0.15
N VAL A 65 -24.43 5.35 -0.99
CA VAL A 65 -25.31 6.48 -0.66
C VAL A 65 -26.44 6.03 0.27
N GLU A 66 -27.02 4.85 0.01
CA GLU A 66 -28.14 4.26 0.76
C GLU A 66 -27.69 3.50 2.00
N ALA A 67 -26.39 3.34 2.23
CA ALA A 67 -25.78 2.69 3.40
C ALA A 67 -26.16 3.29 4.77
N LYS A 68 -27.08 4.26 4.85
CA LYS A 68 -27.74 4.69 6.09
C LYS A 68 -29.00 3.88 6.43
N ASN A 69 -29.60 3.18 5.47
CA ASN A 69 -30.86 2.41 5.59
C ASN A 69 -30.63 0.88 5.38
N ILE A 70 -29.58 0.35 5.99
CA ILE A 70 -28.95 -0.95 5.69
C ILE A 70 -29.88 -2.16 5.89
N TYR A 71 -30.79 -2.11 6.86
CA TYR A 71 -31.68 -3.24 7.18
C TYR A 71 -32.60 -3.61 6.01
N HIS A 72 -33.07 -2.63 5.23
CA HIS A 72 -33.92 -2.89 4.07
C HIS A 72 -33.14 -3.47 2.88
N PHE A 73 -31.89 -3.06 2.68
CA PHE A 73 -31.07 -3.48 1.54
C PHE A 73 -30.63 -4.95 1.65
N LEU A 74 -30.18 -5.38 2.84
CA LEU A 74 -29.73 -6.76 3.07
C LEU A 74 -30.89 -7.75 3.18
N TRP A 75 -32.06 -7.30 3.67
CA TRP A 75 -33.29 -8.08 3.68
C TRP A 75 -33.80 -8.42 2.27
N ARG A 76 -33.64 -7.48 1.31
CA ARG A 76 -34.08 -7.66 -0.09
C ARG A 76 -33.30 -8.74 -0.85
N ASN A 77 -32.05 -8.99 -0.45
CA ASN A 77 -31.12 -9.90 -1.15
C ASN A 77 -30.98 -11.31 -0.51
N LYS A 78 -31.87 -11.70 0.43
CA LYS A 78 -31.97 -13.06 1.01
C LYS A 78 -30.63 -13.73 1.39
N ALA A 79 -29.64 -12.98 1.86
CA ALA A 79 -28.31 -13.53 2.15
C ALA A 79 -28.28 -14.27 3.51
N LYS A 80 -27.81 -15.52 3.53
CA LYS A 80 -27.68 -16.40 4.73
C LYS A 80 -26.43 -16.11 5.60
N ILE A 81 -25.74 -14.99 5.38
CA ILE A 81 -24.45 -14.65 6.04
C ILE A 81 -24.72 -13.59 7.12
N PRO A 82 -23.98 -13.57 8.26
CA PRO A 82 -24.12 -12.52 9.28
C PRO A 82 -24.07 -11.12 8.66
N VAL A 83 -25.20 -10.41 8.81
CA VAL A 83 -25.54 -9.13 8.15
C VAL A 83 -24.43 -8.07 8.30
N THR A 84 -23.74 -8.05 9.44
CA THR A 84 -22.68 -7.09 9.78
C THR A 84 -21.34 -7.37 9.07
N PHE A 85 -20.97 -8.64 8.89
CA PHE A 85 -19.76 -9.04 8.18
C PHE A 85 -19.90 -8.78 6.69
N SER A 86 -21.03 -9.20 6.11
CA SER A 86 -21.37 -8.94 4.70
C SER A 86 -21.38 -7.44 4.40
N TYR A 87 -21.94 -6.62 5.28
CA TYR A 87 -21.97 -5.17 5.12
C TYR A 87 -20.57 -4.55 5.08
N THR A 88 -19.70 -4.89 6.04
CA THR A 88 -18.36 -4.30 6.14
C THR A 88 -17.49 -4.67 4.93
N VAL A 89 -17.63 -5.90 4.46
CA VAL A 89 -16.95 -6.40 3.25
C VAL A 89 -17.49 -5.69 2.01
N CYS A 90 -18.81 -5.67 1.79
CA CYS A 90 -19.43 -5.00 0.65
C CYS A 90 -19.13 -3.50 0.61
N TYR A 91 -19.09 -2.82 1.76
CA TYR A 91 -18.75 -1.40 1.86
C TYR A 91 -17.30 -1.11 1.43
N LYS A 92 -16.35 -1.91 1.89
CA LYS A 92 -14.95 -1.79 1.45
C LYS A 92 -14.81 -2.06 -0.05
N LEU A 93 -15.48 -3.10 -0.54
CA LEU A 93 -15.45 -3.48 -1.95
C LEU A 93 -16.06 -2.41 -2.86
N ALA A 94 -17.20 -1.84 -2.49
CA ALA A 94 -17.84 -0.76 -3.23
C ALA A 94 -16.93 0.46 -3.36
N LYS A 95 -16.21 0.82 -2.28
CA LYS A 95 -15.21 1.90 -2.33
C LYS A 95 -14.04 1.58 -3.25
N LEU A 96 -13.47 0.39 -3.13
CA LEU A 96 -12.36 -0.08 -3.97
C LEU A 96 -12.76 -0.10 -5.45
N PHE A 97 -13.96 -0.58 -5.75
CA PHE A 97 -14.49 -0.65 -7.11
C PHE A 97 -14.65 0.74 -7.71
N LEU A 98 -15.33 1.64 -7.00
CA LEU A 98 -15.48 3.02 -7.47
C LEU A 98 -14.14 3.73 -7.62
N PHE A 99 -13.19 3.51 -6.71
CA PHE A 99 -11.85 4.07 -6.84
C PHE A 99 -11.18 3.61 -8.13
N ASN A 100 -11.14 2.30 -8.40
CA ASN A 100 -10.56 1.73 -9.61
C ASN A 100 -11.27 2.22 -10.88
N TYR A 101 -12.60 2.31 -10.85
CA TYR A 101 -13.41 2.87 -11.93
C TYR A 101 -13.03 4.33 -12.25
N LEU A 102 -12.80 5.13 -11.19
CA LEU A 102 -12.48 6.55 -11.31
C LEU A 102 -11.04 6.84 -11.73
N GLN A 103 -10.07 5.93 -11.53
CA GLN A 103 -8.64 6.19 -11.82
C GLN A 103 -8.40 6.70 -13.25
N LEU A 104 -8.97 6.02 -14.25
CA LEU A 104 -8.80 6.43 -15.65
C LEU A 104 -9.47 7.78 -15.92
N ILE A 105 -10.62 8.04 -15.28
CA ILE A 105 -11.35 9.31 -15.39
C ILE A 105 -10.55 10.44 -14.72
N CYS A 106 -9.85 10.15 -13.62
CA CYS A 106 -8.94 11.09 -12.97
C CYS A 106 -7.78 11.48 -13.88
N PHE A 107 -7.18 10.52 -14.59
CA PHE A 107 -6.10 10.80 -15.54
C PHE A 107 -6.55 11.74 -16.67
N TYR A 108 -7.68 11.44 -17.31
CA TYR A 108 -8.21 12.30 -18.36
C TYR A 108 -8.61 13.69 -17.85
N SER A 109 -9.25 13.76 -16.68
CA SER A 109 -9.60 15.04 -16.06
C SER A 109 -8.37 15.87 -15.69
N ALA A 110 -7.32 15.24 -15.15
CA ALA A 110 -6.05 15.88 -14.83
C ALA A 110 -5.37 16.42 -16.10
N ARG A 111 -5.36 15.65 -17.18
CA ARG A 111 -4.83 16.06 -18.48
C ARG A 111 -5.59 17.25 -19.05
N ASP A 112 -6.92 17.26 -18.97
CA ASP A 112 -7.75 18.36 -19.45
C ASP A 112 -7.54 19.64 -18.63
N VAL A 113 -7.43 19.52 -17.31
CA VAL A 113 -7.10 20.65 -16.44
C VAL A 113 -5.70 21.17 -16.73
N ASN A 114 -4.69 20.30 -16.84
CA ASN A 114 -3.31 20.69 -17.17
C ASN A 114 -3.22 21.43 -18.52
N LYS A 115 -3.91 20.94 -19.56
CA LYS A 115 -4.00 21.64 -20.86
C LYS A 115 -4.59 23.05 -20.71
N LYS A 116 -5.68 23.19 -19.95
CA LYS A 116 -6.31 24.50 -19.69
C LYS A 116 -5.40 25.43 -18.89
N LEU A 117 -4.63 24.89 -17.94
CA LEU A 117 -3.64 25.67 -17.18
C LEU A 117 -2.49 26.14 -18.07
N LYS A 118 -1.99 25.29 -18.97
CA LYS A 118 -0.93 25.65 -19.94
C LYS A 118 -1.33 26.79 -20.87
N GLN A 119 -2.62 26.92 -21.20
CA GLN A 119 -3.15 28.02 -22.01
C GLN A 119 -3.23 29.36 -21.25
N THR A 120 -3.04 29.34 -19.93
CA THR A 120 -3.10 30.55 -19.09
C THR A 120 -1.68 30.92 -18.64
N SER A 121 -1.13 32.01 -19.17
CA SER A 121 0.28 32.44 -19.03
C SER A 121 0.79 32.60 -17.59
N ASN A 122 -0.09 32.67 -16.58
CA ASN A 122 0.28 32.83 -15.18
C ASN A 122 0.37 31.51 -14.38
N PHE A 123 0.01 30.36 -14.96
CA PHE A 123 -0.18 29.11 -14.20
C PHE A 123 0.55 27.89 -14.77
N SER A 124 1.19 28.01 -15.94
CA SER A 124 1.83 26.88 -16.63
C SER A 124 3.05 26.32 -15.88
N SER A 125 3.71 27.11 -15.05
CA SER A 125 4.97 26.77 -14.36
C SER A 125 4.81 26.11 -12.98
N HIS A 126 3.57 25.88 -12.51
CA HIS A 126 3.34 25.53 -11.11
C HIS A 126 2.68 24.17 -10.85
N TYR A 127 2.11 23.54 -11.88
CA TYR A 127 1.44 22.24 -11.73
C TYR A 127 1.74 21.35 -12.93
N ALA A 128 2.57 20.33 -12.70
CA ALA A 128 2.83 19.28 -13.68
C ALA A 128 1.57 18.41 -13.86
N LEU A 129 1.56 17.52 -14.86
CA LEU A 129 0.41 16.64 -15.10
C LEU A 129 0.21 15.68 -13.92
N GLU A 130 1.33 15.24 -13.35
CA GLU A 130 1.46 14.35 -12.21
C GLU A 130 0.78 14.95 -10.98
N ASP A 131 1.02 16.23 -10.69
CA ASP A 131 0.38 16.93 -9.57
C ASP A 131 -1.14 17.01 -9.75
N CYS A 132 -1.60 17.34 -10.96
CA CYS A 132 -3.03 17.35 -11.29
C CYS A 132 -3.65 15.95 -11.12
N PHE A 133 -2.90 14.90 -11.46
CA PHE A 133 -3.35 13.52 -11.33
C PHE A 133 -3.41 13.08 -9.87
N ILE A 134 -2.41 13.39 -9.06
CA ILE A 134 -2.39 13.11 -7.61
C ILE A 134 -3.60 13.76 -6.93
N ILE A 135 -3.89 15.03 -7.22
CA ILE A 135 -5.09 15.72 -6.71
C ILE A 135 -6.35 14.97 -7.11
N GLY A 136 -6.45 14.52 -8.37
CA GLY A 136 -7.57 13.72 -8.86
C GLY A 136 -7.74 12.41 -8.09
N ILE A 137 -6.64 11.69 -7.85
CA ILE A 137 -6.61 10.43 -7.08
C ILE A 137 -7.03 10.66 -5.63
N GLU A 138 -6.51 11.68 -4.97
CA GLU A 138 -6.90 12.03 -3.59
C GLU A 138 -8.41 12.29 -3.47
N ILE A 139 -9.00 12.97 -4.44
CA ILE A 139 -10.44 13.21 -4.50
C ILE A 139 -11.19 11.87 -4.70
N ALA A 140 -10.69 11.00 -5.57
CA ALA A 140 -11.31 9.71 -5.87
C ALA A 140 -11.25 8.68 -4.74
N LEU A 141 -10.32 8.82 -3.78
CA LEU A 141 -10.29 7.99 -2.56
C LEU A 141 -11.58 8.12 -1.72
N ALA A 142 -12.29 9.25 -1.85
CA ALA A 142 -13.59 9.49 -1.24
C ALA A 142 -14.66 9.70 -2.33
N PRO A 143 -15.15 8.63 -2.98
CA PRO A 143 -16.03 8.75 -4.15
C PRO A 143 -17.42 9.31 -3.81
N VAL A 144 -17.91 9.09 -2.58
CA VAL A 144 -19.27 9.52 -2.17
C VAL A 144 -19.42 11.05 -2.17
N PRO A 145 -18.55 11.86 -1.53
CA PRO A 145 -18.60 13.32 -1.65
C PRO A 145 -18.57 13.85 -3.08
N LEU A 146 -17.74 13.25 -3.94
CA LEU A 146 -17.59 13.62 -5.35
C LEU A 146 -18.88 13.37 -6.15
N LEU A 147 -19.51 12.22 -5.91
CA LEU A 147 -20.65 11.72 -6.67
C LEU A 147 -22.01 11.92 -5.96
N ARG A 148 -22.04 12.65 -4.85
CA ARG A 148 -23.22 12.82 -3.98
C ARG A 148 -24.47 13.34 -4.69
N ARG A 149 -24.29 14.18 -5.72
CA ARG A 149 -25.39 14.80 -6.48
C ARG A 149 -25.65 14.09 -7.81
N PHE A 150 -25.12 12.88 -8.00
CA PHE A 150 -25.43 12.06 -9.17
C PHE A 150 -26.90 11.65 -9.13
N SER A 151 -27.60 11.82 -10.24
CA SER A 151 -29.00 11.39 -10.37
C SER A 151 -29.06 10.03 -11.05
N PHE A 152 -29.48 9.01 -10.30
CA PHE A 152 -29.66 7.64 -10.80
C PHE A 152 -30.80 7.53 -11.84
N SER A 153 -31.69 8.51 -11.92
CA SER A 153 -32.76 8.57 -12.93
C SER A 153 -32.35 9.26 -14.23
N SER A 154 -31.15 9.86 -14.29
CA SER A 154 -30.70 10.56 -15.48
C SER A 154 -30.07 9.60 -16.52
N GLN A 155 -30.22 9.92 -17.80
CA GLN A 155 -29.58 9.17 -18.89
C GLN A 155 -28.06 9.39 -18.99
N THR A 156 -27.47 10.24 -18.14
CA THR A 156 -26.04 10.57 -18.19
C THR A 156 -25.20 9.48 -17.54
N SER A 157 -24.19 8.95 -18.23
CA SER A 157 -23.29 7.93 -17.66
C SER A 157 -22.57 8.47 -16.42
N LEU A 158 -22.34 7.59 -15.45
CA LEU A 158 -21.59 7.96 -14.24
C LEU A 158 -20.18 8.44 -14.62
N GLN A 159 -19.58 7.85 -15.65
CA GLN A 159 -18.32 8.31 -16.22
C GLN A 159 -18.35 9.80 -16.63
N THR A 160 -19.38 10.21 -17.37
CA THR A 160 -19.50 11.60 -17.85
C THR A 160 -19.68 12.55 -16.69
N TYR A 161 -20.54 12.21 -15.74
CA TYR A 161 -20.75 12.99 -14.54
C TYR A 161 -19.47 13.13 -13.71
N ALA A 162 -18.78 12.01 -13.47
CA ALA A 162 -17.54 11.96 -12.71
C ALA A 162 -16.44 12.81 -13.36
N SER A 163 -16.32 12.77 -14.69
CA SER A 163 -15.37 13.59 -15.45
C SER A 163 -15.61 15.09 -15.23
N VAL A 164 -16.86 15.55 -15.32
CA VAL A 164 -17.20 16.96 -15.07
C VAL A 164 -16.93 17.36 -13.62
N ALA A 165 -17.30 16.50 -12.66
CA ALA A 165 -17.09 16.74 -11.24
C ALA A 165 -15.58 16.79 -10.88
N LEU A 166 -14.78 15.87 -11.42
CA LEU A 166 -13.33 15.83 -11.23
C LEU A 166 -12.65 17.04 -11.86
N ASN A 167 -12.95 17.36 -13.11
CA ASN A 167 -12.43 18.56 -13.78
C ASN A 167 -12.67 19.84 -12.96
N ARG A 168 -13.89 20.02 -12.44
CA ARG A 168 -14.25 21.15 -11.59
C ARG A 168 -13.48 21.14 -10.27
N THR A 169 -13.39 19.99 -9.61
CA THR A 169 -12.81 19.88 -8.27
C THR A 169 -11.29 20.03 -8.31
N ILE A 170 -10.61 19.36 -9.25
CA ILE A 170 -9.15 19.50 -9.48
C ILE A 170 -8.82 20.98 -9.76
N LYS A 171 -9.54 21.61 -10.71
CA LYS A 171 -9.34 23.04 -11.02
C LYS A 171 -9.52 23.93 -9.79
N ASN A 172 -10.57 23.72 -9.00
CA ASN A 172 -10.83 24.53 -7.82
C ASN A 172 -9.77 24.34 -6.73
N THR A 173 -9.29 23.11 -6.51
CA THR A 173 -8.20 22.81 -5.58
C THR A 173 -6.93 23.54 -6.00
N ILE A 174 -6.54 23.42 -7.27
CA ILE A 174 -5.38 24.11 -7.84
C ILE A 174 -5.52 25.63 -7.69
N VAL A 175 -6.66 26.22 -8.06
CA VAL A 175 -6.90 27.66 -7.91
C VAL A 175 -6.85 28.09 -6.44
N ARG A 176 -7.36 27.29 -5.50
CA ARG A 176 -7.30 27.58 -4.06
C ARG A 176 -5.86 27.54 -3.55
N GLU A 177 -5.09 26.53 -3.96
CA GLU A 177 -3.68 26.43 -3.61
C GLU A 177 -2.88 27.57 -4.20
N LEU A 178 -3.07 27.89 -5.48
CA LEU A 178 -2.42 29.02 -6.14
C LEU A 178 -2.76 30.35 -5.48
N LYS A 179 -4.01 30.57 -5.05
CA LYS A 179 -4.37 31.77 -4.27
C LYS A 179 -3.68 31.81 -2.90
N THR A 180 -3.59 30.67 -2.23
CA THR A 180 -2.92 30.57 -0.92
C THR A 180 -1.42 30.75 -1.06
N ARG A 181 -0.84 30.21 -2.14
CA ARG A 181 0.56 30.34 -2.51
C ARG A 181 0.89 31.77 -2.99
N SER A 182 0.07 32.40 -3.83
CA SER A 182 0.29 33.78 -4.30
C SER A 182 0.29 34.79 -3.15
N LEU A 183 -0.58 34.60 -2.15
CA LEU A 183 -0.57 35.34 -0.88
C LEU A 183 0.72 35.10 -0.05
N LYS A 184 1.34 33.92 -0.15
CA LYS A 184 2.64 33.61 0.47
C LYS A 184 3.83 34.08 -0.37
N PHE A 185 3.63 34.26 -1.68
CA PHE A 185 4.67 34.60 -2.66
C PHE A 185 4.79 36.10 -2.94
N SER A 186 3.82 36.94 -2.55
CA SER A 186 4.02 38.40 -2.57
C SER A 186 5.11 38.80 -1.58
N ASP A 187 5.88 39.84 -1.89
CA ASP A 187 6.99 40.31 -1.04
C ASP A 187 6.52 40.57 0.41
N ASN A 188 5.40 41.28 0.57
CA ASN A 188 4.82 41.60 1.87
C ASN A 188 4.19 40.39 2.57
N GLY A 189 3.60 39.47 1.81
CA GLY A 189 3.04 38.22 2.33
C GLY A 189 4.13 37.23 2.78
N LEU A 190 5.27 37.21 2.08
CA LEU A 190 6.46 36.45 2.44
C LEU A 190 7.05 36.99 3.75
N LEU A 191 7.22 38.31 3.86
CA LEU A 191 7.68 38.98 5.08
C LEU A 191 6.76 38.70 6.27
N ARG A 192 5.44 38.62 6.07
CA ARG A 192 4.50 38.31 7.16
C ARG A 192 4.60 36.87 7.66
N ASN A 193 4.88 35.91 6.77
CA ASN A 193 4.80 34.48 7.07
C ASN A 193 6.13 33.84 7.46
N ILE A 194 7.25 34.56 7.36
CA ILE A 194 8.56 34.03 7.75
C ILE A 194 8.74 34.06 9.28
N THR A 195 9.48 33.10 9.84
CA THR A 195 9.90 33.11 11.25
C THR A 195 11.25 33.79 11.41
N LYS A 196 11.52 34.40 12.57
CA LYS A 196 12.81 35.04 12.88
C LYS A 196 14.01 34.11 12.58
N SER A 197 13.94 32.86 13.04
CA SER A 197 14.99 31.85 12.81
C SER A 197 15.26 31.57 11.33
N LYS A 198 14.20 31.53 10.49
CA LYS A 198 14.34 31.31 9.04
C LYS A 198 14.91 32.54 8.35
N LEU A 199 14.55 33.73 8.81
CA LEU A 199 15.08 34.98 8.26
C LEU A 199 16.58 35.11 8.59
N GLU A 200 17.00 34.85 9.83
CA GLU A 200 18.41 34.85 10.23
C GLU A 200 19.23 33.86 9.39
N ALA A 201 18.73 32.64 9.23
CA ALA A 201 19.36 31.63 8.38
C ALA A 201 19.43 32.07 6.91
N ALA A 202 18.39 32.73 6.39
CA ALA A 202 18.36 33.23 5.01
C ALA A 202 19.37 34.37 4.80
N LEU A 203 19.41 35.34 5.71
CA LEU A 203 20.33 36.48 5.65
C LEU A 203 21.79 36.04 5.79
N ASN A 204 22.09 35.10 6.69
CA ASN A 204 23.42 34.52 6.84
C ASN A 204 23.86 33.79 5.55
N ASN A 205 22.99 32.95 4.98
CA ASN A 205 23.25 32.28 3.69
C ASN A 205 23.39 33.24 2.50
N PHE A 206 22.84 34.45 2.61
CA PHE A 206 22.94 35.51 1.60
C PHE A 206 24.25 36.32 1.73
N GLY A 207 25.08 36.05 2.75
CA GLY A 207 26.38 36.69 2.96
C GLY A 207 26.33 37.97 3.80
N ILE A 208 25.26 38.21 4.55
CA ILE A 208 25.14 39.38 5.44
C ILE A 208 25.86 39.08 6.77
N SER A 209 26.70 40.02 7.22
CA SER A 209 27.45 39.89 8.47
C SER A 209 26.53 39.78 9.68
N GLU A 210 26.93 39.01 10.69
CA GLU A 210 26.14 38.77 11.90
C GLU A 210 25.74 40.07 12.63
N SER A 211 26.66 41.05 12.66
CA SER A 211 26.41 42.40 13.18
C SER A 211 25.32 43.17 12.43
N SER A 212 25.10 42.87 11.15
CA SER A 212 24.10 43.51 10.30
C SER A 212 22.77 42.75 10.32
N ILE A 213 22.78 41.42 10.52
CA ILE A 213 21.56 40.58 10.56
C ILE A 213 20.54 41.14 11.56
N ILE A 214 21.00 41.57 12.74
CA ILE A 214 20.15 42.17 13.78
C ILE A 214 19.33 43.34 13.23
N LYS A 215 19.93 44.19 12.39
CA LYS A 215 19.29 45.37 11.79
C LYS A 215 18.19 44.99 10.82
N TYR A 216 18.43 44.00 9.95
CA TYR A 216 17.44 43.48 9.02
C TYR A 216 16.28 42.80 9.75
N CYS A 217 16.57 42.07 10.84
CA CYS A 217 15.55 41.47 11.69
C CYS A 217 14.68 42.51 12.41
N LEU A 218 15.27 43.61 12.89
CA LEU A 218 14.53 44.72 13.49
C LEU A 218 13.62 45.43 12.47
N ALA A 219 14.11 45.67 11.24
CA ALA A 219 13.28 46.25 10.18
C ALA A 219 12.09 45.35 9.82
N TRP A 220 12.33 44.03 9.73
CA TRP A 220 11.28 43.03 9.55
C TRP A 220 10.28 42.98 10.72
N GLN A 221 10.76 43.12 11.95
CA GLN A 221 9.90 43.14 13.14
C GLN A 221 9.01 44.40 13.17
N ALA A 222 9.57 45.57 12.88
CA ALA A 222 8.82 46.83 12.78
C ALA A 222 7.72 46.76 11.70
N PHE A 223 8.01 46.12 10.56
CA PHE A 223 7.01 45.82 9.54
C PHE A 223 5.89 44.90 10.07
N ASN A 224 6.24 43.84 10.80
CA ASN A 224 5.29 42.86 11.31
C ASN A 224 4.37 43.40 12.41
N GLU A 225 4.86 44.31 13.25
CA GLU A 225 4.08 45.00 14.27
C GLU A 225 3.01 45.90 13.64
N LEU A 226 3.39 46.65 12.59
CA LEU A 226 2.48 47.56 11.90
C LEU A 226 1.58 46.86 10.86
N PHE A 227 1.85 45.60 10.51
CA PHE A 227 1.20 44.92 9.39
C PHE A 227 -0.34 44.98 9.42
N LEU A 228 -0.96 44.79 10.58
CA LEU A 228 -2.43 44.83 10.73
C LEU A 228 -3.01 46.26 10.62
N GLU A 229 -2.24 47.28 10.98
CA GLU A 229 -2.61 48.69 10.80
C GLU A 229 -2.48 49.12 9.33
N LEU A 230 -1.45 48.59 8.65
CA LEU A 230 -1.19 48.83 7.23
C LEU A 230 -2.19 48.12 6.31
N TYR A 231 -2.69 46.96 6.75
CA TYR A 231 -3.60 46.09 6.00
C TYR A 231 -4.77 45.62 6.90
N PRO A 232 -5.72 46.52 7.25
CA PRO A 232 -6.83 46.16 8.11
C PRO A 232 -7.74 45.10 7.45
N PRO A 233 -8.27 44.12 8.21
CA PRO A 233 -9.22 43.16 7.70
C PRO A 233 -10.53 43.86 7.36
N THR A 234 -10.87 43.93 6.08
CA THR A 234 -12.18 44.45 5.66
C THR A 234 -13.26 43.40 5.96
N SER A 235 -14.12 43.67 6.93
CA SER A 235 -15.39 42.96 7.13
C SER A 235 -16.56 43.90 6.83
N SER A 236 -17.46 43.49 5.91
CA SER A 236 -18.92 43.59 6.09
C SER A 236 -19.77 43.33 4.83
N ASP A 237 -19.22 43.04 3.65
CA ASP A 237 -20.09 42.74 2.50
C ASP A 237 -19.48 41.74 1.51
N GLY A 238 -20.32 40.84 0.98
CA GLY A 238 -19.98 39.57 0.31
C GLY A 238 -19.19 39.65 -1.02
N SER A 239 -18.50 40.74 -1.29
CA SER A 239 -17.69 40.97 -2.49
C SER A 239 -16.23 40.58 -2.26
N HIS A 240 -15.82 39.43 -2.80
CA HIS A 240 -14.50 38.82 -2.63
C HIS A 240 -13.34 39.51 -3.38
N HIS A 241 -13.34 40.82 -3.54
CA HIS A 241 -12.16 41.56 -3.97
C HIS A 241 -11.32 41.99 -2.77
N ARG A 242 -10.71 40.97 -2.16
CA ARG A 242 -9.70 41.09 -1.11
C ARG A 242 -8.60 42.04 -1.61
N LYS A 243 -8.41 43.19 -0.94
CA LYS A 243 -7.10 43.86 -0.92
C LYS A 243 -6.15 42.93 -0.18
N ALA A 244 -5.66 41.92 -0.90
CA ALA A 244 -4.64 41.02 -0.41
C ALA A 244 -3.37 41.84 -0.08
N PRO A 245 -2.47 41.32 0.78
CA PRO A 245 -1.12 41.83 1.01
C PRO A 245 -0.21 41.75 -0.24
N THR A 246 -0.75 42.03 -1.41
CA THR A 246 -0.09 42.07 -2.72
C THR A 246 0.19 43.49 -3.18
N THR A 247 -0.40 44.53 -2.56
CA THR A 247 -0.06 45.91 -2.91
C THR A 247 1.27 46.33 -2.28
N PRO A 248 2.19 46.95 -3.05
CA PRO A 248 3.46 47.43 -2.55
C PRO A 248 3.26 48.50 -1.46
N LEU A 249 4.24 48.63 -0.56
CA LEU A 249 4.22 49.64 0.50
C LEU A 249 4.31 51.04 -0.12
N THR A 250 3.45 51.96 0.33
CA THR A 250 3.52 53.38 -0.04
C THR A 250 4.58 54.10 0.80
N ASP A 251 5.07 55.25 0.33
CA ASP A 251 6.09 56.02 1.05
C ASP A 251 5.65 56.46 2.46
N LYS A 252 4.35 56.72 2.65
CA LYS A 252 3.79 57.01 3.98
C LYS A 252 3.90 55.81 4.93
N GLN A 253 3.67 54.60 4.43
CA GLN A 253 3.78 53.37 5.23
C GLN A 253 5.24 53.04 5.53
N LEU A 254 6.15 53.25 4.58
CA LEU A 254 7.59 53.12 4.81
C LEU A 254 8.10 54.13 5.87
N ASN A 255 7.56 55.37 5.87
CA ASN A 255 7.84 56.35 6.93
C ASN A 255 7.37 55.88 8.31
N GLN A 256 6.20 55.25 8.40
CA GLN A 256 5.72 54.71 9.68
C GLN A 256 6.61 53.57 10.19
N ILE A 257 7.06 52.69 9.28
CA ILE A 257 7.98 51.59 9.61
C ILE A 257 9.34 52.15 10.06
N SER A 258 9.88 53.17 9.39
CA SER A 258 11.17 53.78 9.76
C SER A 258 11.13 54.45 11.13
N ILE A 259 10.04 55.13 11.47
CA ILE A 259 9.84 55.71 12.81
C ILE A 259 9.83 54.61 13.89
N ARG A 260 9.12 53.49 13.65
CA ARG A 260 9.08 52.38 14.61
C ARG A 260 10.43 51.70 14.74
N TYR A 261 11.13 51.48 13.63
CA TYR A 261 12.47 50.92 13.61
C TYR A 261 13.47 51.77 14.40
N ASN A 262 13.53 53.09 14.16
CA ASN A 262 14.44 53.98 14.88
C ASN A 262 14.14 54.04 16.39
N LYS A 263 12.86 53.98 16.76
CA LYS A 263 12.47 53.87 18.18
C LYS A 263 12.97 52.57 18.82
N GLN A 264 12.99 51.47 18.07
CA GLN A 264 13.54 50.20 18.55
C GLN A 264 15.08 50.25 18.66
N LEU A 265 15.78 50.88 17.70
CA LEU A 265 17.23 51.10 17.78
C LEU A 265 17.63 51.88 19.04
N GLN A 266 16.94 52.99 19.32
CA GLN A 266 17.19 53.81 20.51
C GLN A 266 16.99 53.03 21.81
N ARG A 267 15.96 52.17 21.87
CA ARG A 267 15.70 51.32 23.05
C ARG A 267 16.79 50.27 23.28
N LEU A 268 17.44 49.81 22.22
CA LEU A 268 18.48 48.79 22.27
C LEU A 268 19.90 49.38 22.36
N GLN A 269 20.03 50.70 22.42
CA GLN A 269 21.32 51.42 22.50
C GLN A 269 22.29 51.01 21.38
N ILE A 270 21.76 50.79 20.18
CA ILE A 270 22.58 50.50 18.99
C ILE A 270 23.02 51.84 18.40
N ASP A 271 24.32 52.16 18.51
CA ASP A 271 24.92 53.40 17.99
C ASP A 271 24.95 53.39 16.46
N GLU A 272 23.86 53.85 15.85
CA GLU A 272 23.75 54.00 14.40
C GLU A 272 22.95 55.24 13.99
N THR A 273 23.22 55.71 12.78
CA THR A 273 22.44 56.77 12.13
C THR A 273 21.00 56.31 11.91
N ASN A 274 20.04 57.13 12.32
CA ASN A 274 18.60 56.89 12.09
C ASN A 274 18.34 56.51 10.62
N SER A 275 17.65 55.39 10.42
CA SER A 275 17.28 54.92 9.08
C SER A 275 16.09 55.69 8.53
N ASN A 276 16.15 56.05 7.25
CA ASN A 276 15.04 56.67 6.54
C ASN A 276 14.21 55.61 5.78
N SER A 277 13.13 56.04 5.15
CA SER A 277 12.20 55.13 4.43
C SER A 277 12.82 54.42 3.24
N GLN A 278 13.84 55.01 2.62
CA GLN A 278 14.57 54.38 1.52
C GLN A 278 15.46 53.25 2.05
N THR A 279 16.14 53.46 3.18
CA THR A 279 16.93 52.43 3.86
C THR A 279 16.05 51.25 4.30
N ILE A 280 14.88 51.53 4.88
CA ILE A 280 13.91 50.48 5.27
C ILE A 280 13.41 49.70 4.07
N LYS A 281 13.09 50.38 2.96
CA LYS A 281 12.66 49.73 1.71
C LYS A 281 13.73 48.76 1.20
N GLN A 282 15.00 49.19 1.22
CA GLN A 282 16.13 48.33 0.84
C GLN A 282 16.27 47.15 1.80
N MET A 283 16.23 47.37 3.11
CA MET A 283 16.32 46.31 4.11
C MET A 283 15.23 45.24 3.94
N LEU A 284 13.97 45.65 3.76
CA LEU A 284 12.86 44.72 3.54
C LEU A 284 13.00 43.98 2.19
N ALA A 285 13.48 44.64 1.13
CA ALA A 285 13.76 44.00 -0.15
C ALA A 285 14.87 42.94 -0.03
N THR A 286 15.95 43.23 0.71
CA THR A 286 17.01 42.27 1.00
C THR A 286 16.51 41.08 1.82
N CYS A 287 15.61 41.30 2.80
CA CYS A 287 14.93 40.23 3.52
C CYS A 287 14.13 39.33 2.56
N VAL A 288 13.37 39.91 1.63
CA VAL A 288 12.62 39.14 0.63
C VAL A 288 13.56 38.34 -0.28
N GLN A 289 14.62 38.99 -0.78
CA GLN A 289 15.55 38.38 -1.72
C GLN A 289 16.34 37.23 -1.08
N SER A 290 16.84 37.41 0.14
CA SER A 290 17.57 36.36 0.87
C SER A 290 16.71 35.12 1.11
N VAL A 291 15.44 35.31 1.46
CA VAL A 291 14.49 34.23 1.70
C VAL A 291 14.14 33.51 0.40
N ARG A 292 13.89 34.25 -0.69
CA ARG A 292 13.66 33.65 -2.01
C ARG A 292 14.88 32.88 -2.49
N ASN A 293 16.09 33.41 -2.28
CA ASN A 293 17.32 32.73 -2.65
C ASN A 293 17.48 31.42 -1.85
N LEU A 294 17.20 31.44 -0.54
CA LEU A 294 17.20 30.23 0.30
C LEU A 294 16.15 29.19 -0.15
N GLN A 295 14.95 29.64 -0.54
CA GLN A 295 13.87 28.76 -1.03
C GLN A 295 14.18 28.17 -2.41
N ASN A 296 14.74 28.98 -3.32
CA ASN A 296 15.04 28.58 -4.69
C ASN A 296 16.32 27.75 -4.80
N LYS A 297 17.27 27.87 -3.86
CA LYS A 297 18.49 27.04 -3.81
C LYS A 297 18.21 25.55 -3.61
N ARG A 298 16.98 25.17 -3.22
CA ARG A 298 16.50 23.77 -3.15
C ARG A 298 15.70 23.30 -4.36
N LEU A 299 15.45 24.17 -5.34
CA LEU A 299 14.61 23.87 -6.49
C LEU A 299 15.31 24.32 -7.77
N VAL A 300 16.44 23.69 -8.08
CA VAL A 300 16.79 23.53 -9.49
C VAL A 300 15.82 22.48 -10.02
N SER A 301 14.88 22.89 -10.87
CA SER A 301 14.05 21.94 -11.60
C SER A 301 14.98 21.04 -12.40
N ILE A 302 14.83 19.73 -12.25
CA ILE A 302 15.58 18.71 -12.99
C ILE A 302 15.40 18.89 -14.51
N GLU A 303 14.39 19.66 -14.93
CA GLU A 303 14.06 19.94 -16.33
C GLU A 303 15.05 20.87 -17.05
N ASP A 304 15.85 21.69 -16.36
CA ASP A 304 16.77 22.65 -17.01
C ASP A 304 18.17 22.07 -17.29
N ASN A 305 18.45 20.83 -16.85
CA ASN A 305 19.68 20.13 -17.22
C ASN A 305 19.43 19.20 -18.41
N ASN A 306 19.70 19.71 -19.62
CA ASN A 306 19.83 18.95 -20.87
C ASN A 306 20.95 17.87 -20.84
N TYR A 307 21.48 17.52 -19.66
CA TYR A 307 22.52 16.52 -19.44
C TYR A 307 22.01 15.22 -18.78
N ILE A 308 20.70 15.08 -18.50
CA ILE A 308 20.12 13.82 -17.99
C ILE A 308 19.35 13.11 -19.11
N ASN A 309 19.98 12.92 -20.27
CA ASN A 309 19.47 12.03 -21.32
C ASN A 309 20.26 10.72 -21.42
N GLU A 310 21.10 10.39 -20.43
CA GLU A 310 21.97 9.21 -20.51
C GLU A 310 22.13 8.39 -19.21
N ILE A 311 21.25 8.55 -18.23
CA ILE A 311 21.12 7.52 -17.18
C ILE A 311 19.85 6.73 -17.47
N ALA A 312 20.03 5.66 -18.24
CA ALA A 312 19.03 4.66 -18.53
C ALA A 312 18.28 4.28 -17.25
N SER A 313 16.95 4.47 -17.28
CA SER A 313 15.98 4.07 -16.26
C SER A 313 15.94 2.55 -16.00
N GLU A 314 16.67 1.76 -16.80
CA GLU A 314 16.89 0.33 -16.58
C GLU A 314 17.86 0.07 -15.41
N SER A 315 18.93 0.88 -15.26
CA SER A 315 19.99 0.59 -14.26
C SER A 315 19.55 0.81 -12.80
N THR A 316 18.69 1.79 -12.53
CA THR A 316 18.24 2.12 -11.18
C THR A 316 17.15 1.18 -10.68
N ASN A 317 16.25 0.74 -11.56
CA ASN A 317 15.24 -0.27 -11.22
C ASN A 317 15.89 -1.63 -10.94
N GLU A 318 16.90 -2.02 -11.73
CA GLU A 318 17.69 -3.23 -11.48
C GLU A 318 18.47 -3.15 -10.16
N LEU A 319 19.05 -1.99 -9.82
CA LEU A 319 19.71 -1.76 -8.54
C LEU A 319 18.73 -1.83 -7.36
N ILE A 320 17.55 -1.21 -7.48
CA ILE A 320 16.50 -1.24 -6.45
C ILE A 320 15.95 -2.67 -6.29
N GLU A 321 15.76 -3.40 -7.38
CA GLU A 321 15.36 -4.81 -7.35
C GLU A 321 16.41 -5.70 -6.70
N ALA A 322 17.69 -5.52 -7.05
CA ALA A 322 18.80 -6.27 -6.47
C ALA A 322 18.91 -5.98 -4.97
N GLU A 323 18.79 -4.72 -4.55
CA GLU A 323 18.82 -4.33 -3.14
C GLU A 323 17.60 -4.88 -2.38
N THR A 324 16.41 -4.85 -2.99
CA THR A 324 15.18 -5.39 -2.39
C THR A 324 15.26 -6.92 -2.24
N GLN A 325 15.77 -7.61 -3.26
CA GLN A 325 15.99 -9.05 -3.21
C GLN A 325 17.04 -9.41 -2.16
N GLN A 326 18.10 -8.62 -2.03
CA GLN A 326 19.12 -8.82 -1.02
C GLN A 326 18.53 -8.63 0.39
N LYS A 327 17.79 -7.54 0.63
CA LYS A 327 17.08 -7.31 1.90
C LYS A 327 16.11 -8.46 2.23
N LEU A 328 15.37 -8.97 1.25
CA LEU A 328 14.47 -10.11 1.45
C LEU A 328 15.24 -11.41 1.77
N LYS A 329 16.41 -11.64 1.14
CA LYS A 329 17.28 -12.77 1.48
C LYS A 329 17.81 -12.63 2.91
N ASP A 330 18.24 -11.45 3.31
CA ASP A 330 18.76 -11.20 4.65
C ASP A 330 17.68 -11.42 5.72
N VAL A 331 16.46 -10.92 5.50
CA VAL A 331 15.30 -11.17 6.36
C VAL A 331 15.02 -12.67 6.51
N LYS A 332 14.99 -13.40 5.38
CA LYS A 332 14.77 -14.85 5.38
C LYS A 332 15.87 -15.60 6.14
N ASN A 333 17.13 -15.22 5.93
CA ASN A 333 18.27 -15.82 6.61
C ASN A 333 18.20 -15.63 8.12
N ILE A 334 17.84 -14.44 8.60
CA ILE A 334 17.66 -14.17 10.03
C ILE A 334 16.54 -15.04 10.61
N ILE A 335 15.38 -15.11 9.95
CA ILE A 335 14.27 -15.96 10.40
C ILE A 335 14.71 -17.43 10.50
N LEU A 336 15.49 -17.92 9.53
CA LEU A 336 16.00 -19.30 9.55
C LEU A 336 17.08 -19.53 10.61
N GLN A 337 17.93 -18.54 10.88
CA GLN A 337 18.90 -18.61 11.99
C GLN A 337 18.18 -18.70 13.33
N GLU A 338 17.15 -17.88 13.53
CA GLU A 338 16.32 -17.91 14.74
C GLU A 338 15.46 -19.17 14.84
N PHE A 339 15.05 -19.74 13.71
CA PHE A 339 14.43 -21.06 13.71
C PHE A 339 15.41 -22.15 14.17
N LYS A 340 16.66 -22.11 13.69
CA LYS A 340 17.73 -23.05 14.06
C LYS A 340 18.24 -22.87 15.50
N SER A 341 18.02 -21.70 16.10
CA SER A 341 18.38 -21.43 17.50
C SER A 341 17.36 -21.96 18.51
N LEU A 342 16.17 -22.37 18.06
CA LEU A 342 15.17 -23.02 18.91
C LEU A 342 15.69 -24.37 19.43
N ASP A 343 15.07 -24.89 20.48
CA ASP A 343 15.35 -26.25 20.93
C ASP A 343 15.01 -27.26 19.82
N THR A 344 15.80 -28.35 19.77
CA THR A 344 15.68 -29.39 18.74
C THR A 344 14.27 -29.98 18.66
N SER A 345 13.57 -30.11 19.80
CA SER A 345 12.20 -30.62 19.86
C SER A 345 11.20 -29.65 19.22
N ALA A 346 11.31 -28.35 19.48
CA ALA A 346 10.50 -27.31 18.86
C ALA A 346 10.74 -27.22 17.35
N GLN A 347 11.99 -27.33 16.88
CA GLN A 347 12.31 -27.32 15.45
C GLN A 347 11.64 -28.49 14.74
N LYS A 348 11.86 -29.73 15.23
CA LYS A 348 11.28 -30.95 14.68
C LYS A 348 9.74 -30.87 14.67
N SER A 349 9.16 -30.41 15.78
CA SER A 349 7.70 -30.29 15.90
C SER A 349 7.10 -29.24 14.97
N LEU A 350 7.77 -28.10 14.78
CA LEU A 350 7.34 -27.07 13.83
C LEU A 350 7.43 -27.55 12.38
N LEU A 351 8.49 -28.28 12.01
CA LEU A 351 8.62 -28.89 10.69
C LEU A 351 7.45 -29.83 10.42
N LEU A 352 7.17 -30.75 11.34
CA LEU A 352 6.07 -31.71 11.19
C LEU A 352 4.71 -31.02 11.11
N TRP A 353 4.45 -30.06 12.00
CA TRP A 353 3.16 -29.35 12.04
C TRP A 353 2.94 -28.43 10.83
N LEU A 354 3.95 -27.69 10.37
CA LEU A 354 3.80 -26.74 9.26
C LEU A 354 4.02 -27.39 7.89
N GLY A 355 4.91 -28.37 7.80
CA GLY A 355 5.29 -29.02 6.55
C GLY A 355 4.36 -30.17 6.17
N LEU A 356 4.18 -31.13 7.08
CA LEU A 356 3.32 -32.30 6.86
C LEU A 356 1.89 -32.10 7.39
N GLU A 357 1.60 -30.98 8.06
CA GLU A 357 0.27 -30.71 8.63
C GLU A 357 -0.18 -31.75 9.66
N ILE A 358 0.77 -32.33 10.41
CA ILE A 358 0.49 -33.26 11.52
C ILE A 358 -0.48 -32.60 12.51
N ASN A 359 -1.50 -33.36 12.93
CA ASN A 359 -2.56 -32.84 13.78
C ASN A 359 -2.01 -32.40 15.15
N GLN A 360 -2.50 -31.27 15.67
CA GLN A 360 -2.06 -30.74 16.96
C GLN A 360 -2.30 -31.70 18.14
N ASN A 361 -3.29 -32.59 18.04
CA ASN A 361 -3.57 -33.59 19.07
C ASN A 361 -2.42 -34.59 19.24
N ASP A 362 -1.66 -34.88 18.18
CA ASP A 362 -0.55 -35.82 18.27
C ASP A 362 0.63 -35.28 19.08
N PHE A 363 0.75 -33.95 19.17
CA PHE A 363 1.80 -33.30 19.96
C PHE A 363 1.46 -33.19 21.46
N LEU A 364 0.28 -33.63 21.91
CA LEU A 364 -0.07 -33.62 23.33
C LEU A 364 0.91 -34.45 24.16
N LYS A 365 1.25 -35.66 23.67
CA LYS A 365 2.22 -36.54 24.33
C LYS A 365 3.64 -36.00 24.22
N VAL A 366 4.00 -35.46 23.05
CA VAL A 366 5.34 -34.89 22.79
C VAL A 366 5.66 -33.72 23.74
N PHE A 367 4.66 -32.87 24.03
CA PHE A 367 4.84 -31.72 24.91
C PHE A 367 4.36 -31.95 26.35
N ASN A 368 3.90 -33.15 26.70
CA ASN A 368 3.25 -33.44 27.99
C ASN A 368 2.12 -32.44 28.34
N LEU A 369 1.25 -32.17 27.36
CA LEU A 369 0.12 -31.24 27.48
C LEU A 369 -1.22 -31.98 27.49
N ALA A 370 -2.21 -31.42 28.18
CA ALA A 370 -3.51 -32.07 28.38
C ALA A 370 -4.55 -31.67 27.31
N LYS A 371 -4.43 -30.48 26.70
CA LYS A 371 -5.46 -29.92 25.80
C LYS A 371 -4.86 -29.35 24.52
N GLN A 372 -5.53 -29.56 23.38
CA GLN A 372 -5.09 -29.14 22.05
C GLN A 372 -4.74 -27.65 21.95
N TYR A 373 -5.53 -26.77 22.58
CA TYR A 373 -5.24 -25.33 22.53
C TYR A 373 -3.91 -24.97 23.21
N GLN A 374 -3.41 -25.79 24.12
CA GLN A 374 -2.10 -25.58 24.75
C GLN A 374 -0.98 -25.85 23.74
N VAL A 375 -1.14 -26.86 22.88
CA VAL A 375 -0.24 -27.13 21.75
C VAL A 375 -0.25 -25.97 20.77
N ALA A 376 -1.43 -25.47 20.39
CA ALA A 376 -1.54 -24.31 19.50
C ALA A 376 -0.82 -23.08 20.08
N ARG A 377 -0.97 -22.83 21.38
CA ARG A 377 -0.25 -21.76 22.09
C ARG A 377 1.25 -22.01 22.14
N HIS A 378 1.69 -23.25 22.29
CA HIS A 378 3.10 -23.63 22.29
C HIS A 378 3.75 -23.28 20.93
N PHE A 379 3.12 -23.69 19.83
CA PHE A 379 3.60 -23.33 18.49
C PHE A 379 3.59 -21.83 18.24
N GLN A 380 2.51 -21.13 18.62
CA GLN A 380 2.45 -19.67 18.52
C GLN A 380 3.53 -18.97 19.34
N LYS A 381 3.85 -19.49 20.53
CA LYS A 381 4.93 -18.96 21.38
C LYS A 381 6.26 -19.09 20.66
N ASN A 382 6.57 -20.24 20.07
CA ASN A 382 7.84 -20.44 19.34
C ASN A 382 7.95 -19.52 18.12
N ILE A 383 6.89 -19.40 17.31
CA ILE A 383 6.87 -18.45 16.17
C ILE A 383 7.01 -17.00 16.65
N LYS A 384 6.36 -16.64 17.77
CA LYS A 384 6.49 -15.31 18.37
C LYS A 384 7.92 -15.06 18.87
N THR A 385 8.61 -16.07 19.40
CA THR A 385 10.02 -15.97 19.79
C THR A 385 10.90 -15.64 18.59
N ILE A 386 10.75 -16.37 17.48
CA ILE A 386 11.45 -16.10 16.21
C ILE A 386 11.19 -14.65 15.76
N LEU A 387 9.92 -14.23 15.76
CA LEU A 387 9.53 -12.89 15.31
C LEU A 387 10.07 -11.79 16.22
N LYS A 388 10.09 -12.00 17.54
CA LYS A 388 10.71 -11.06 18.50
C LYS A 388 12.21 -10.91 18.25
N ALA A 389 12.90 -12.03 18.06
CA ALA A 389 14.34 -12.02 17.77
C ALA A 389 14.63 -11.32 16.44
N PHE A 390 13.86 -11.62 15.40
CA PHE A 390 13.92 -10.93 14.12
C PHE A 390 13.70 -9.42 14.24
N ILE A 391 12.63 -8.96 14.90
CA ILE A 391 12.32 -7.53 15.05
C ILE A 391 13.45 -6.81 15.79
N LYS A 392 13.99 -7.42 16.85
CA LYS A 392 15.10 -6.87 17.63
C LYS A 392 16.38 -6.77 16.78
N HIS A 393 16.73 -7.83 16.04
CA HIS A 393 17.89 -7.84 15.16
C HIS A 393 17.73 -6.81 14.03
N TYR A 394 16.53 -6.71 13.45
CA TYR A 394 16.25 -5.76 12.37
C TYR A 394 16.29 -4.29 12.85
N SER A 395 15.70 -4.01 14.02
CA SER A 395 15.69 -2.65 14.56
C SER A 395 17.09 -2.16 14.96
N GLN A 396 17.90 -3.06 15.53
CA GLN A 396 19.26 -2.76 15.96
C GLN A 396 20.21 -2.56 14.78
N ASN A 397 20.15 -3.42 13.76
CA ASN A 397 21.16 -3.43 12.69
C ASN A 397 20.80 -2.56 11.49
N PHE A 398 19.51 -2.28 11.25
CA PHE A 398 19.09 -1.56 10.03
C PHE A 398 18.38 -0.23 10.31
N MET A 399 17.74 -0.07 11.47
CA MET A 399 17.02 1.17 11.80
C MET A 399 17.76 2.06 12.80
N ASN A 400 18.83 1.59 13.46
CA ASN A 400 19.48 2.28 14.59
C ASN A 400 18.47 2.76 15.66
N GLN A 401 17.38 2.01 15.83
CA GLN A 401 16.28 2.35 16.72
C GLN A 401 16.12 1.29 17.81
N ASN A 402 16.07 1.76 19.05
CA ASN A 402 15.71 0.92 20.19
C ASN A 402 14.18 0.93 20.34
N LEU A 403 13.54 -0.12 19.83
CA LEU A 403 12.10 -0.29 20.01
C LEU A 403 11.78 -0.66 21.46
N THR A 404 10.71 -0.07 22.00
CA THR A 404 10.19 -0.45 23.30
C THR A 404 9.55 -1.84 23.26
N VAL A 405 9.47 -2.51 24.41
CA VAL A 405 8.84 -3.84 24.52
C VAL A 405 7.39 -3.83 23.99
N ARG A 406 6.66 -2.73 24.20
CA ARG A 406 5.27 -2.57 23.73
C ARG A 406 5.17 -2.48 22.21
N GLU A 407 6.09 -1.76 21.56
CA GLU A 407 6.13 -1.64 20.09
C GLU A 407 6.49 -2.97 19.43
N VAL A 408 7.46 -3.69 19.99
CA VAL A 408 7.83 -5.04 19.54
C VAL A 408 6.64 -5.99 19.66
N ASP A 409 5.92 -5.97 20.78
CA ASP A 409 4.75 -6.85 20.97
C ASP A 409 3.58 -6.51 20.04
N GLN A 410 3.41 -5.25 19.64
CA GLN A 410 2.39 -4.83 18.68
C GLN A 410 2.75 -5.29 17.26
N LEU A 411 3.98 -5.04 16.81
CA LEU A 411 4.48 -5.51 15.51
C LEU A 411 4.44 -7.04 15.41
N CYS A 412 4.71 -7.74 16.52
CA CYS A 412 4.58 -9.19 16.57
C CYS A 412 3.16 -9.67 16.29
N LYS A 413 2.12 -8.95 16.70
CA LYS A 413 0.73 -9.34 16.44
C LYS A 413 0.37 -9.17 14.97
N ASP A 414 0.85 -8.08 14.37
CA ASP A 414 0.50 -7.73 12.99
C ASP A 414 1.25 -8.60 11.96
N LYS A 415 2.44 -9.11 12.34
CA LYS A 415 3.36 -9.84 11.44
C LYS A 415 3.54 -11.33 11.74
N LEU A 416 2.79 -11.87 12.69
CA LEU A 416 2.88 -13.28 13.07
C LEU A 416 2.56 -14.23 11.90
N ASN A 417 1.56 -13.89 11.10
CA ASN A 417 1.11 -14.72 9.98
C ASN A 417 2.17 -14.77 8.88
N ASP A 418 2.86 -13.67 8.60
CA ASP A 418 3.90 -13.58 7.55
C ASP A 418 5.06 -14.56 7.85
N VAL A 419 5.54 -14.60 9.09
CA VAL A 419 6.59 -15.56 9.51
C VAL A 419 6.07 -16.99 9.47
N LYS A 420 4.84 -17.21 9.92
CA LYS A 420 4.22 -18.55 9.87
C LYS A 420 4.10 -19.05 8.43
N GLU A 421 3.67 -18.22 7.50
CA GLU A 421 3.56 -18.56 6.09
C GLU A 421 4.92 -18.90 5.49
N TYR A 422 5.95 -18.08 5.76
CA TYR A 422 7.31 -18.36 5.31
C TYR A 422 7.85 -19.70 5.86
N LEU A 423 7.69 -19.95 7.17
CA LEU A 423 8.10 -21.22 7.79
C LEU A 423 7.30 -22.41 7.27
N THR A 424 6.04 -22.20 6.89
CA THR A 424 5.22 -23.22 6.22
C THR A 424 5.81 -23.57 4.87
N MET A 425 6.15 -22.58 4.04
CA MET A 425 6.81 -22.82 2.76
C MET A 425 8.16 -23.52 2.93
N TYR A 426 8.98 -23.07 3.88
CA TYR A 426 10.27 -23.68 4.20
C TYR A 426 10.13 -25.15 4.62
N SER A 427 9.21 -25.43 5.55
CA SER A 427 8.96 -26.78 6.06
C SER A 427 8.43 -27.70 4.95
N LYS A 428 7.48 -27.22 4.13
CA LYS A 428 7.00 -27.99 2.96
C LYS A 428 8.15 -28.27 1.99
N ASN A 429 9.01 -27.29 1.71
CA ASN A 429 10.13 -27.48 0.79
C ASN A 429 11.14 -28.52 1.30
N PHE A 430 11.41 -28.57 2.60
CA PHE A 430 12.24 -29.61 3.21
C PHE A 430 11.74 -31.02 2.85
N PHE A 431 10.45 -31.30 3.09
CA PHE A 431 9.86 -32.60 2.74
C PHE A 431 9.78 -32.86 1.23
N ARG A 432 9.55 -31.82 0.43
CA ARG A 432 9.57 -31.96 -1.05
C ARG A 432 10.93 -32.39 -1.56
N GLN A 433 12.03 -31.89 -1.00
CA GLN A 433 13.38 -32.29 -1.40
C GLN A 433 13.63 -33.78 -1.16
N ILE A 434 13.12 -34.30 -0.04
CA ILE A 434 13.17 -35.72 0.26
C ILE A 434 12.38 -36.52 -0.79
N LEU A 435 11.14 -36.11 -1.12
CA LEU A 435 10.34 -36.79 -2.15
C LEU A 435 10.99 -36.76 -3.53
N THR A 436 11.58 -35.63 -3.93
CA THR A 436 12.29 -35.51 -5.22
C THR A 436 13.45 -36.50 -5.33
N LYS A 437 14.08 -36.87 -4.21
CA LYS A 437 15.15 -37.88 -4.18
C LYS A 437 14.59 -39.32 -4.23
N ILE A 438 13.52 -39.58 -3.50
CA ILE A 438 12.98 -40.94 -3.28
C ILE A 438 12.06 -41.39 -4.41
N ALA A 439 11.15 -40.53 -4.86
CA ALA A 439 10.11 -40.91 -5.82
C ALA A 439 10.67 -41.48 -7.13
N PRO A 440 11.72 -40.91 -7.77
CA PRO A 440 12.28 -41.47 -8.99
C PRO A 440 12.92 -42.86 -8.82
N GLN A 441 13.39 -43.19 -7.62
CA GLN A 441 14.02 -44.48 -7.31
C GLN A 441 13.00 -45.57 -6.99
N THR A 442 11.80 -45.16 -6.58
CA THR A 442 10.78 -46.06 -6.02
C THR A 442 9.68 -46.38 -7.03
N ILE A 443 9.38 -45.46 -7.95
CA ILE A 443 8.30 -45.60 -8.92
C ILE A 443 8.80 -46.33 -10.17
N ASN A 444 8.34 -47.56 -10.38
CA ASN A 444 8.63 -48.33 -11.59
C ASN A 444 7.69 -47.93 -12.77
N LYS A 445 7.91 -48.51 -13.96
CA LYS A 445 7.13 -48.17 -15.17
C LYS A 445 5.63 -48.45 -15.03
N SER A 446 5.23 -49.53 -14.35
CA SER A 446 3.81 -49.84 -14.12
C SER A 446 3.17 -48.87 -13.13
N ASP A 447 3.90 -48.49 -12.09
CA ASP A 447 3.43 -47.55 -11.08
C ASP A 447 3.25 -46.14 -11.69
N LYS A 448 4.12 -45.73 -12.62
CA LYS A 448 3.97 -44.47 -13.38
C LYS A 448 2.65 -44.39 -14.13
N LEU A 449 2.29 -45.46 -14.86
CA LEU A 449 1.06 -45.50 -15.66
C LEU A 449 -0.19 -45.41 -14.79
N LEU A 450 -0.22 -46.15 -13.68
CA LEU A 450 -1.34 -46.13 -12.75
C LEU A 450 -1.47 -44.75 -12.08
N LEU A 451 -0.35 -44.17 -11.62
CA LEU A 451 -0.34 -42.85 -11.00
C LEU A 451 -0.73 -41.74 -11.98
N SER A 452 -0.30 -41.79 -13.24
CA SER A 452 -0.71 -40.80 -14.25
C SER A 452 -2.22 -40.85 -14.50
N GLN A 453 -2.79 -42.06 -14.66
CA GLN A 453 -4.24 -42.23 -14.86
C GLN A 453 -5.05 -41.70 -13.67
N TYR A 454 -4.61 -41.98 -12.44
CA TYR A 454 -5.25 -41.43 -11.24
C TYR A 454 -5.17 -39.90 -11.18
N LEU A 455 -4.01 -39.31 -11.50
CA LEU A 455 -3.84 -37.86 -11.47
C LEU A 455 -4.66 -37.15 -12.56
N ASP A 456 -4.83 -37.74 -13.73
CA ASP A 456 -5.68 -37.23 -14.79
C ASP A 456 -7.14 -37.16 -14.30
N ILE A 457 -7.65 -38.25 -13.70
CA ILE A 457 -9.00 -38.31 -13.11
C ILE A 457 -9.16 -37.33 -11.94
N LEU A 458 -8.15 -37.21 -11.08
CA LEU A 458 -8.15 -36.28 -9.95
C LEU A 458 -8.18 -34.82 -10.43
N THR A 459 -7.45 -34.51 -11.50
CA THR A 459 -7.43 -33.19 -12.11
C THR A 459 -8.80 -32.86 -12.73
N GLU A 460 -9.41 -33.80 -13.43
CA GLU A 460 -10.76 -33.68 -13.98
C GLU A 460 -11.80 -33.46 -12.86
N TYR A 461 -11.73 -34.25 -11.79
CA TYR A 461 -12.62 -34.12 -10.63
C TYR A 461 -12.52 -32.73 -9.98
N ASN A 462 -11.31 -32.19 -9.84
CA ASN A 462 -11.09 -30.86 -9.25
C ASN A 462 -11.53 -29.70 -10.16
N GLN A 463 -11.56 -29.90 -11.48
CA GLN A 463 -12.00 -28.89 -12.44
C GLN A 463 -13.53 -28.80 -12.57
N GLN A 464 -14.26 -29.90 -12.33
CA GLN A 464 -15.71 -29.91 -12.44
C GLN A 464 -16.38 -29.25 -11.22
N ARG A 465 -17.08 -28.13 -11.45
CA ARG A 465 -17.83 -27.37 -10.42
C ARG A 465 -18.99 -28.18 -9.79
N ILE A 466 -19.49 -29.20 -10.48
CA ILE A 466 -20.54 -30.11 -10.00
C ILE A 466 -19.87 -31.46 -9.74
N LYS A 467 -19.93 -31.95 -8.50
CA LYS A 467 -19.37 -33.24 -8.09
C LYS A 467 -20.16 -34.37 -8.76
N ASN A 468 -19.84 -34.68 -10.02
CA ASN A 468 -20.44 -35.78 -10.75
C ASN A 468 -20.18 -37.10 -9.97
N PRO A 469 -21.22 -37.82 -9.53
CA PRO A 469 -21.07 -39.06 -8.77
C PRO A 469 -20.27 -40.12 -9.54
N ASP A 470 -20.38 -40.16 -10.87
CA ASP A 470 -19.70 -41.15 -11.71
C ASP A 470 -18.18 -40.93 -11.70
N ILE A 471 -17.73 -39.67 -11.78
CA ILE A 471 -16.30 -39.32 -11.74
C ILE A 471 -15.75 -39.53 -10.33
N LYS A 472 -16.55 -39.28 -9.28
CA LYS A 472 -16.15 -39.59 -7.90
C LYS A 472 -15.94 -41.11 -7.72
N GLN A 473 -16.80 -41.93 -8.32
CA GLN A 473 -16.66 -43.38 -8.28
C GLN A 473 -15.43 -43.85 -9.07
N SER A 474 -15.19 -43.29 -10.26
CA SER A 474 -13.97 -43.55 -11.04
C SER A 474 -12.71 -43.13 -10.30
N LEU A 475 -12.72 -41.98 -9.60
CA LEU A 475 -11.61 -41.53 -8.77
C LEU A 475 -11.33 -42.49 -7.61
N ASN A 476 -12.37 -42.94 -6.91
CA ASN A 476 -12.24 -43.92 -5.83
C ASN A 476 -11.66 -45.25 -6.35
N ASN A 477 -12.11 -45.73 -7.51
CA ASN A 477 -11.61 -46.96 -8.12
C ASN A 477 -10.13 -46.81 -8.54
N ALA A 478 -9.78 -45.70 -9.17
CA ALA A 478 -8.40 -45.39 -9.55
C ALA A 478 -7.49 -45.25 -8.31
N TYR A 479 -7.98 -44.61 -7.24
CA TYR A 479 -7.27 -44.51 -5.97
C TYR A 479 -6.98 -45.89 -5.35
N VAL A 480 -7.97 -46.79 -5.33
CA VAL A 480 -7.76 -48.17 -4.84
C VAL A 480 -6.67 -48.89 -5.64
N GLN A 481 -6.61 -48.67 -6.95
CA GLN A 481 -5.60 -49.26 -7.83
C GLN A 481 -4.20 -48.63 -7.66
N THR A 482 -4.11 -47.36 -7.30
CA THR A 482 -2.83 -46.65 -7.10
C THR A 482 -2.33 -46.65 -5.67
N ARG A 483 -3.15 -47.06 -4.70
CA ARG A 483 -2.82 -47.05 -3.27
C ARG A 483 -1.53 -47.79 -2.97
N ASP A 484 -1.32 -48.97 -3.56
CA ASP A 484 -0.09 -49.74 -3.38
C ASP A 484 1.15 -48.97 -3.89
N SER A 485 1.01 -48.23 -5.00
CA SER A 485 2.07 -47.37 -5.54
C SER A 485 2.38 -46.19 -4.62
N ILE A 486 1.36 -45.60 -3.98
CA ILE A 486 1.54 -44.53 -2.99
C ILE A 486 2.23 -45.08 -1.73
N ILE A 487 1.81 -46.26 -1.26
CA ILE A 487 2.41 -46.94 -0.09
C ILE A 487 3.90 -47.25 -0.34
N LYS A 488 4.26 -47.68 -1.56
CA LYS A 488 5.66 -47.91 -1.94
C LYS A 488 6.52 -46.66 -1.76
N ILE A 489 6.00 -45.46 -2.06
CA ILE A 489 6.71 -44.18 -1.85
C ILE A 489 6.69 -43.78 -0.37
N GLN A 490 5.57 -44.01 0.30
CA GLN A 490 5.35 -43.61 1.69
C GLN A 490 6.34 -44.25 2.66
N GLN A 491 6.67 -45.53 2.49
CA GLN A 491 7.60 -46.25 3.37
C GLN A 491 9.03 -45.65 3.37
N PRO A 492 9.75 -45.58 2.23
CA PRO A 492 11.08 -44.97 2.20
C PRO A 492 11.04 -43.49 2.56
N PHE A 493 9.97 -42.76 2.22
CA PHE A 493 9.81 -41.37 2.62
C PHE A 493 9.70 -41.22 4.15
N SER A 494 8.92 -42.08 4.80
CA SER A 494 8.78 -42.09 6.26
C SER A 494 10.10 -42.42 6.94
N VAL A 495 10.82 -43.44 6.45
CA VAL A 495 12.14 -43.83 6.97
C VAL A 495 13.15 -42.68 6.84
N GLU A 496 13.18 -41.99 5.71
CA GLU A 496 14.11 -40.87 5.51
C GLU A 496 13.76 -39.66 6.41
N ILE A 497 12.46 -39.40 6.66
CA ILE A 497 12.04 -38.39 7.64
C ILE A 497 12.48 -38.78 9.05
N GLU A 498 12.23 -40.03 9.45
CA GLU A 498 12.63 -40.55 10.76
C GLU A 498 14.14 -40.46 10.96
N ASN A 499 14.93 -40.75 9.93
CA ASN A 499 16.38 -40.63 9.95
C ASN A 499 16.85 -39.18 10.05
N GLN A 500 16.35 -38.29 9.20
CA GLN A 500 16.80 -36.88 9.16
C GLN A 500 16.34 -36.08 10.38
N LEU A 501 15.17 -36.39 10.93
CA LEU A 501 14.64 -35.72 12.11
C LEU A 501 14.90 -36.50 13.40
N GLU A 502 15.50 -37.70 13.36
CA GLU A 502 15.70 -38.59 14.52
C GLU A 502 14.42 -38.70 15.37
N ILE A 503 13.31 -39.02 14.72
CA ILE A 503 11.99 -39.18 15.36
C ILE A 503 11.41 -40.54 15.01
N GLN A 504 10.40 -40.97 15.76
CA GLN A 504 9.54 -42.09 15.39
C GLN A 504 8.20 -41.52 14.92
N LEU A 505 7.84 -41.66 13.66
CA LEU A 505 6.58 -41.14 13.11
C LEU A 505 5.38 -41.91 13.66
N GLN A 506 5.58 -43.16 14.09
CA GLN A 506 4.57 -44.02 14.70
C GLN A 506 3.91 -43.40 15.94
N GLN A 507 4.56 -42.45 16.62
CA GLN A 507 3.99 -41.77 17.78
C GLN A 507 2.89 -40.76 17.41
N PHE A 508 2.79 -40.37 16.13
CA PHE A 508 1.80 -39.42 15.63
C PHE A 508 0.70 -40.17 14.88
N SER A 509 -0.51 -40.21 15.44
CA SER A 509 -1.61 -40.97 14.86
C SER A 509 -2.03 -40.47 13.47
N SER A 510 -1.85 -39.18 13.19
CA SER A 510 -2.15 -38.59 11.88
C SER A 510 -1.02 -38.70 10.86
N ALA A 511 0.18 -39.20 11.22
CA ALA A 511 1.32 -39.19 10.31
C ALA A 511 1.07 -39.93 9.01
N VAL A 512 0.46 -41.11 9.06
CA VAL A 512 0.20 -41.94 7.86
C VAL A 512 -0.70 -41.19 6.88
N GLU A 513 -1.86 -40.72 7.32
CA GLU A 513 -2.84 -40.00 6.49
C GLU A 513 -2.26 -38.69 5.93
N ARG A 514 -1.53 -37.94 6.77
CA ARG A 514 -0.95 -36.65 6.39
C ARG A 514 0.19 -36.78 5.40
N ILE A 515 1.04 -37.79 5.57
CA ILE A 515 2.11 -38.11 4.63
C ILE A 515 1.52 -38.52 3.28
N GLU A 516 0.50 -39.38 3.29
CA GLU A 516 -0.19 -39.80 2.08
C GLU A 516 -0.75 -38.59 1.31
N SER A 517 -1.51 -37.72 2.00
CA SER A 517 -2.03 -36.49 1.41
C SER A 517 -0.92 -35.55 0.90
N PHE A 518 0.21 -35.49 1.60
CA PHE A 518 1.35 -34.69 1.17
C PHE A 518 2.00 -35.24 -0.12
N ILE A 519 2.14 -36.57 -0.23
CA ILE A 519 2.65 -37.25 -1.42
C ILE A 519 1.72 -37.03 -2.62
N GLU A 520 0.41 -37.21 -2.45
CA GLU A 520 -0.58 -36.97 -3.50
C GLU A 520 -0.48 -35.53 -4.04
N ASN A 521 -0.49 -34.54 -3.13
CA ASN A 521 -0.36 -33.14 -3.50
C ASN A 521 0.97 -32.85 -4.22
N TRP A 522 2.06 -33.51 -3.81
CA TRP A 522 3.35 -33.37 -4.48
C TRP A 522 3.33 -33.99 -5.88
N LEU A 523 2.72 -35.16 -6.07
CA LEU A 523 2.58 -35.83 -7.36
C LEU A 523 1.75 -35.00 -8.35
N VAL A 524 0.65 -34.38 -7.89
CA VAL A 524 -0.15 -33.45 -8.70
C VAL A 524 0.71 -32.30 -9.26
N VAL A 525 1.60 -31.74 -8.44
CA VAL A 525 2.48 -30.64 -8.86
C VAL A 525 3.63 -31.10 -9.75
N ASN A 526 4.08 -32.35 -9.61
CA ASN A 526 5.27 -32.90 -10.27
C ASN A 526 4.94 -34.01 -11.29
N GLN A 527 3.81 -33.88 -11.98
CA GLN A 527 3.34 -34.82 -13.01
C GLN A 527 4.42 -35.17 -14.05
N ALA A 528 5.33 -34.25 -14.38
CA ALA A 528 6.43 -34.47 -15.32
C ALA A 528 7.36 -35.65 -14.95
N ILE A 529 7.40 -36.06 -13.68
CA ILE A 529 8.19 -37.22 -13.22
C ILE A 529 7.54 -38.55 -13.66
N LEU A 530 6.24 -38.54 -13.94
CA LEU A 530 5.47 -39.72 -14.32
C LEU A 530 5.41 -39.96 -15.83
N TYR A 531 5.56 -38.90 -16.64
CA TYR A 531 5.54 -38.98 -18.11
C TYR A 531 6.93 -39.12 -18.78
N LYS A 532 8.01 -39.08 -17.99
CA LYS A 532 9.36 -39.48 -18.41
C LYS A 532 9.59 -40.94 -18.07
#